data_AF-A0A429X2Q6-F1
#
_entry.id   AF-A0A429X2Q6-F1
#
_cell.length_a   1.000
_cell.length_b   1.000
_cell.length_c   1.000
_cell.angle_alpha   90.00
_cell.angle_beta   90.00
_cell.angle_gamma   90.00
#
_symmetry.space_group_name_H-M   'P 1'
#
loop_
_entity.id
_entity.type
_entity.pdbx_description
1 polymer ?
#
loop_
_entity_poly.entity_id
_entity_poly.type
_entity_poly.pdbx_seq_one_letter_code
_entity_poly.pdbx_strand_id
1 'polypeptide(L)'
;MQELTTKIKEWAEERNLHTADPNKQILKLGEEFGELCQARAKNRPELAKDGIGDMYIVLTILAMQLGTSIEECAALAYEEIKDRKGKMVNGVFVKEADLNV
;
A
#
# COMPACT_ATOMS: atom_id res chain seq x y z
N MET A 1 -13.26 -4.24 -6.39
CA MET A 1 -12.07 -4.17 -5.52
C MET A 1 -12.15 -5.17 -4.37
N GLN A 2 -13.29 -5.25 -3.66
CA GLN A 2 -13.55 -6.32 -2.68
C GLN A 2 -13.34 -7.72 -3.30
N GLU A 3 -13.92 -7.99 -4.48
CA GLU A 3 -13.76 -9.28 -5.17
C GLU A 3 -12.29 -9.63 -5.49
N LEU A 4 -11.47 -8.65 -5.91
CA LEU A 4 -10.05 -8.88 -6.19
C LEU A 4 -9.27 -9.16 -4.91
N THR A 5 -9.58 -8.44 -3.83
CA THR A 5 -8.91 -8.61 -2.54
C THR A 5 -9.22 -9.97 -1.94
N THR A 6 -10.46 -10.46 -2.09
CA THR A 6 -10.83 -11.83 -1.76
C THR A 6 -9.99 -12.85 -2.53
N LYS A 7 -9.84 -12.71 -3.85
CA LYS A 7 -8.99 -13.61 -4.65
C LYS A 7 -7.52 -13.60 -4.23
N ILE A 8 -6.99 -12.44 -3.82
CA ILE A 8 -5.61 -12.34 -3.27
C ILE A 8 -5.50 -13.10 -1.95
N LYS A 9 -6.48 -12.95 -1.06
CA LYS A 9 -6.53 -13.65 0.24
C LYS A 9 -6.58 -15.18 0.03
N GLU A 10 -7.47 -15.65 -0.85
CA GLU A 10 -7.57 -17.06 -1.23
C GLU A 10 -6.25 -17.60 -1.80
N TRP A 11 -5.64 -16.87 -2.75
CA TRP A 11 -4.36 -17.25 -3.35
C TRP A 11 -3.22 -17.36 -2.31
N ALA A 12 -3.23 -16.49 -1.30
CA ALA A 12 -2.28 -16.50 -0.19
C ALA A 12 -2.54 -17.63 0.82
N GLU A 13 -3.80 -17.97 1.06
CA GLU A 13 -4.21 -19.11 1.90
C GLU A 13 -3.77 -20.44 1.30
N GLU A 14 -4.07 -20.66 0.01
CA GLU A 14 -3.66 -21.86 -0.74
C GLU A 14 -2.15 -22.13 -0.67
N ARG A 15 -1.34 -21.09 -0.44
CA ARG A 15 0.13 -21.15 -0.42
C ARG A 15 0.71 -21.02 0.99
N ASN A 16 -0.12 -20.99 2.04
CA ASN A 16 0.31 -20.78 3.42
C ASN A 16 1.10 -19.47 3.63
N LEU A 17 0.90 -18.47 2.77
CA LEU A 17 1.57 -17.17 2.92
C LEU A 17 0.98 -16.37 4.09
N HIS A 18 -0.32 -16.50 4.33
CA HIS A 18 -1.03 -15.85 5.43
C HIS A 18 -0.50 -16.22 6.83
N THR A 19 0.20 -17.36 6.98
CA THR A 19 0.79 -17.83 8.25
C THR A 19 2.32 -17.74 8.27
N ALA A 20 2.94 -17.23 7.19
CA ALA A 20 4.39 -17.07 7.09
C ALA A 20 4.92 -15.90 7.94
N ASP A 21 6.24 -15.83 8.12
CA ASP A 21 6.91 -14.78 8.88
C ASP A 21 6.67 -13.38 8.25
N PRO A 22 5.96 -12.47 8.95
CA PRO A 22 5.65 -11.14 8.42
C PRO A 22 6.89 -10.30 8.12
N ASN A 23 8.04 -10.57 8.77
CA ASN A 23 9.26 -9.84 8.47
C ASN A 23 9.73 -10.07 7.03
N LYS A 24 9.48 -11.26 6.45
CA LYS A 24 9.79 -11.53 5.04
C LYS A 24 8.88 -10.76 4.10
N GLN A 25 7.62 -10.61 4.48
CA GLN A 25 6.65 -9.85 3.70
C GLN A 25 6.95 -8.34 3.74
N ILE A 26 7.45 -7.82 4.87
CA ILE A 26 7.94 -6.43 4.97
C ILE A 26 9.17 -6.22 4.07
N LEU A 27 10.09 -7.17 4.01
CA LEU A 27 11.24 -7.07 3.09
C LEU A 27 10.78 -7.08 1.63
N LYS A 28 9.79 -7.91 1.28
CA LYS A 28 9.18 -7.93 -0.05
C LYS A 28 8.50 -6.58 -0.37
N LEU A 29 7.85 -5.94 0.60
CA LEU A 29 7.29 -4.59 0.41
C LEU A 29 8.37 -3.57 0.05
N GLY A 30 9.54 -3.67 0.68
CA GLY A 30 10.70 -2.82 0.35
C GLY A 30 11.22 -3.05 -1.07
N GLU A 31 11.20 -4.29 -1.55
CA GLU A 31 11.53 -4.65 -2.94
C GLU A 31 10.55 -3.99 -3.92
N GLU A 32 9.24 -4.17 -3.74
CA GLU A 32 8.21 -3.59 -4.63
C GLU A 32 8.28 -2.05 -4.68
N PHE A 33 8.54 -1.42 -3.54
CA PHE A 33 8.74 0.03 -3.49
C PHE A 33 9.98 0.45 -4.27
N GLY A 34 11.07 -0.32 -4.21
CA GLY A 34 12.27 -0.10 -4.99
C GLY A 34 12.02 -0.22 -6.50
N GLU A 35 11.23 -1.20 -6.93
CA GLU A 35 10.83 -1.37 -8.34
C GLU A 35 9.98 -0.20 -8.83
N LEU A 36 9.01 0.26 -8.03
CA LEU A 36 8.24 1.47 -8.33
C LEU A 36 9.16 2.69 -8.50
N CYS A 37 10.11 2.89 -7.58
CA CYS A 37 11.07 3.99 -7.65
C CYS A 37 11.91 3.92 -8.93
N GLN A 38 12.38 2.72 -9.30
CA GLN A 38 13.15 2.50 -10.52
C GLN A 38 12.30 2.79 -11.77
N ALA A 39 11.06 2.33 -11.80
CA ALA A 39 10.14 2.56 -12.92
C ALA A 39 9.91 4.07 -13.14
N ARG A 40 9.71 4.82 -12.05
CA ARG A 40 9.59 6.29 -12.10
C ARG A 40 10.87 6.96 -12.58
N ALA A 41 12.03 6.57 -12.06
CA ALA A 41 13.33 7.13 -12.47
C ALA A 41 13.63 6.92 -13.97
N LYS A 42 13.10 5.83 -14.56
CA LYS A 42 13.29 5.47 -15.98
C LYS A 42 12.12 5.85 -16.89
N ASN A 43 11.14 6.62 -16.41
CA ASN A 43 9.93 7.01 -17.15
C ASN A 43 9.18 5.81 -17.77
N ARG A 44 8.99 4.73 -17.00
CA ARG A 44 8.29 3.50 -17.42
C ARG A 44 6.91 3.41 -16.75
N PRO A 45 5.85 4.03 -17.31
CA PRO A 45 4.56 4.13 -16.65
C PRO A 45 3.87 2.78 -16.40
N GLU A 46 4.02 1.82 -17.32
CA GLU A 46 3.44 0.48 -17.14
C GLU A 46 4.07 -0.28 -15.96
N LEU A 47 5.39 -0.20 -15.79
CA LEU A 47 6.08 -0.80 -14.64
C LEU A 47 5.76 -0.07 -13.33
N ALA A 48 5.47 1.24 -13.38
CA ALA A 48 5.02 1.97 -12.20
C ALA A 48 3.62 1.52 -11.77
N LYS A 49 2.74 1.18 -12.74
CA LYS A 49 1.43 0.61 -12.45
C LYS A 49 1.54 -0.79 -11.85
N ASP A 50 2.46 -1.60 -12.36
CA ASP A 50 2.77 -2.95 -11.85
C ASP A 50 3.21 -2.90 -10.38
N GLY A 51 4.24 -2.10 -10.07
CA GLY A 51 4.74 -1.98 -8.70
C GLY A 51 3.71 -1.43 -7.69
N ILE A 52 2.76 -0.59 -8.13
CA ILE A 52 1.62 -0.19 -7.27
C ILE A 52 0.72 -1.39 -6.97
N GLY A 53 0.45 -2.23 -7.96
CA GLY A 53 -0.32 -3.46 -7.80
C GLY A 53 0.38 -4.47 -6.89
N ASP A 54 1.69 -4.67 -7.05
CA ASP A 54 2.46 -5.60 -6.24
C ASP A 54 2.52 -5.16 -4.78
N MET A 55 2.73 -3.86 -4.52
CA MET A 55 2.62 -3.33 -3.15
C MET A 55 1.24 -3.58 -2.55
N TYR A 56 0.15 -3.45 -3.33
CA TYR A 56 -1.19 -3.75 -2.84
C TYR A 56 -1.36 -5.23 -2.44
N ILE A 57 -0.87 -6.16 -3.28
CA ILE A 57 -0.88 -7.59 -2.98
C ILE A 57 -0.07 -7.87 -1.71
N VAL A 58 1.14 -7.31 -1.63
CA VAL A 58 2.05 -7.52 -0.49
C VAL A 58 1.45 -7.00 0.81
N LEU A 59 0.85 -5.80 0.80
CA LEU A 59 0.18 -5.22 1.95
C LEU A 59 -1.06 -6.03 2.38
N THR A 60 -1.80 -6.59 1.41
CA THR A 60 -2.95 -7.45 1.69
C THR A 60 -2.51 -8.70 2.46
N ILE A 61 -1.46 -9.37 2.00
CA ILE A 61 -0.92 -10.57 2.65
C ILE A 61 -0.28 -10.23 4.01
N LEU A 62 0.43 -9.11 4.11
CA LEU A 62 1.01 -8.65 5.36
C LEU A 62 -0.06 -8.40 6.42
N ALA A 63 -1.19 -7.77 6.04
CA ALA A 63 -2.32 -7.58 6.95
C ALA A 63 -2.86 -8.91 7.48
N MET A 64 -2.98 -9.94 6.63
CA MET A 64 -3.39 -11.29 7.05
C MET A 64 -2.41 -11.89 8.07
N GLN A 65 -1.10 -11.79 7.80
CA GLN A 65 -0.03 -12.30 8.69
C GLN A 65 -0.01 -11.59 10.06
N LEU A 66 -0.46 -10.33 10.10
CA LEU A 66 -0.59 -9.54 11.33
C LEU A 66 -1.95 -9.72 12.02
N GLY A 67 -2.81 -10.61 11.53
CA GLY A 67 -4.11 -10.90 12.14
C GLY A 67 -5.16 -9.80 11.94
N THR A 68 -5.04 -9.00 10.88
CA THR A 68 -6.00 -7.95 10.51
C THR A 68 -6.36 -8.05 9.01
N SER A 69 -6.93 -6.99 8.43
CA SER A 69 -7.29 -6.91 7.02
C SER A 69 -6.83 -5.57 6.42
N ILE A 70 -6.53 -5.57 5.12
CA ILE A 70 -6.14 -4.35 4.42
C ILE A 70 -7.27 -3.30 4.44
N GLU A 71 -8.52 -3.76 4.48
CA GLU A 71 -9.71 -2.91 4.59
C GLU A 71 -9.77 -2.21 5.95
N GLU A 72 -9.48 -2.91 7.05
CA GLU A 72 -9.41 -2.32 8.39
C GLU A 72 -8.25 -1.31 8.48
N CYS A 73 -7.06 -1.68 8.00
CA CYS A 73 -5.92 -0.77 7.90
C CYS A 73 -6.24 0.49 7.10
N ALA A 74 -6.89 0.35 5.95
CA ALA A 74 -7.28 1.46 5.09
C ALA A 74 -8.38 2.33 5.74
N ALA A 75 -9.33 1.73 6.44
CA ALA A 75 -10.36 2.45 7.18
C ALA A 75 -9.76 3.31 8.29
N LEU A 76 -8.85 2.75 9.09
CA LEU A 76 -8.11 3.50 10.12
C LEU A 76 -7.33 4.68 9.51
N ALA A 77 -6.60 4.44 8.42
CA ALA A 77 -5.86 5.50 7.73
C ALA A 77 -6.80 6.56 7.12
N TYR A 78 -7.98 6.16 6.64
CA TYR A 78 -8.96 7.09 6.08
C TYR A 78 -9.56 8.01 7.14
N GLU A 79 -9.90 7.47 8.31
CA GLU A 79 -10.40 8.25 9.44
C GLU A 79 -9.44 9.38 9.86
N GLU A 80 -8.13 9.15 9.73
CA GLU A 80 -7.09 10.15 9.98
C GLU A 80 -6.98 11.25 8.92
N ILE A 81 -7.50 11.01 7.71
CA ILE A 81 -7.37 11.95 6.57
C ILE A 81 -8.68 12.58 6.11
N LYS A 82 -9.84 12.00 6.46
CA LYS A 82 -11.14 12.38 5.91
C LYS A 82 -11.53 13.85 6.13
N ASP A 83 -11.11 14.41 7.27
CA ASP A 83 -11.43 15.79 7.66
C ASP A 83 -10.22 16.74 7.49
N ARG A 84 -9.13 16.28 6.83
CA ARG A 84 -7.94 17.11 6.63
C ARG A 84 -8.24 18.30 5.74
N LYS A 85 -7.97 19.50 6.25
CA LYS A 85 -7.95 20.74 5.49
C LYS A 85 -6.52 21.06 5.07
N GLY A 86 -6.37 21.64 3.88
CA GLY A 86 -5.07 21.96 3.30
C GLY A 86 -5.18 22.32 1.82
N LYS A 87 -4.03 22.54 1.19
CA LYS A 87 -3.94 22.80 -0.26
C LYS A 87 -2.69 22.18 -0.86
N MET A 88 -2.72 21.96 -2.17
CA MET A 88 -1.54 21.52 -2.92
C MET A 88 -0.57 22.70 -3.07
N VAL A 89 0.69 22.50 -2.69
CA VAL A 89 1.81 23.44 -2.88
C VAL A 89 2.98 22.65 -3.46
N ASN A 90 3.46 23.04 -4.64
CA ASN A 90 4.59 22.38 -5.33
C ASN A 90 4.47 20.84 -5.43
N GLY A 91 3.25 20.34 -5.68
CA GLY A 91 2.99 18.90 -5.84
C GLY A 91 2.80 18.13 -4.52
N VAL A 92 2.83 18.79 -3.37
CA VAL A 92 2.62 18.18 -2.05
C VAL A 92 1.36 18.74 -1.41
N PHE A 93 0.56 17.88 -0.77
CA PHE A 93 -0.56 18.34 0.06
C PHE A 93 -0.03 18.91 1.38
N VAL A 94 -0.20 20.21 1.60
CA VAL A 94 0.21 20.90 2.82
C VAL A 94 -1.03 21.16 3.68
N LYS A 95 -0.97 20.74 4.96
CA LYS A 95 -2.07 20.89 5.92
C LYS A 95 -2.32 22.36 6.20
N GLU A 96 -3.58 22.72 6.46
CA GLU A 96 -3.98 24.11 6.76
C GLU A 96 -3.18 24.73 7.90
N ALA A 97 -2.88 23.96 8.95
CA ALA A 97 -2.05 24.40 10.08
C ALA A 97 -0.60 24.75 9.70
N ASP A 98 -0.08 24.17 8.61
CA ASP A 98 1.30 24.34 8.14
C ASP A 98 1.40 25.43 7.05
N LEU A 99 0.28 26.05 6.63
CA LEU A 99 0.26 27.01 5.51
C LEU A 99 0.70 28.44 5.87
N ASN A 100 0.71 28.77 7.15
CA ASN A 100 1.01 30.11 7.66
C ASN A 100 2.28 30.14 8.52
N VAL A 101 3.15 29.14 8.36
CA VAL A 101 4.47 29.08 9.01
C VAL A 101 5.52 29.76 8.14
#